data_AF-A0A920QJH5-F1
#
_entry.id   AF-A0A920QJH5-F1
#
_cell.length_a   1.000
_cell.length_b   1.000
_cell.length_c   1.000
_cell.angle_alpha   90.00
_cell.angle_beta   90.00
_cell.angle_gamma   90.00
#
_symmetry.space_group_name_H-M   'P 1'
#
loop_
_entity.id
_entity.type
_entity.pdbx_description
1 polymer ?
#
loop_
_entity_poly.entity_id
_entity_poly.type
_entity_poly.pdbx_seq_one_letter_code
_entity_poly.pdbx_strand_id
1 'polypeptide(L)'
;MKQNYKKFTDFQCQLVPEENRLYLHHGPIDIIAHVDGPEDITNYLYECAKKRFSTVLEELVSELDFLKLPWSEVHPEPQGKICT
;
A
#
# COMPACT_ATOMS: atom_id res chain seq x y z
N MET A 1 -17.21 3.83 18.78
CA MET A 1 -16.50 5.09 18.47
C MET A 1 -16.25 5.10 16.97
N LYS A 2 -16.79 6.07 16.23
CA LYS A 2 -16.58 6.15 14.76
C LYS A 2 -15.19 6.72 14.52
N GLN A 3 -14.20 5.87 14.21
CA GLN A 3 -12.91 6.36 13.73
C GLN A 3 -13.15 7.05 12.39
N ASN A 4 -12.90 8.37 12.36
CA ASN A 4 -12.82 9.14 11.14
C ASN A 4 -11.57 8.66 10.40
N TYR A 5 -11.72 7.62 9.58
CA TYR A 5 -10.75 7.34 8.53
C TYR A 5 -10.84 8.49 7.54
N LYS A 6 -10.11 9.57 7.85
CA LYS A 6 -9.83 10.65 6.92
C LYS A 6 -9.39 9.93 5.65
N LYS A 7 -10.15 10.07 4.55
CA LYS A 7 -9.81 9.41 3.29
C LYS A 7 -8.33 9.64 3.05
N PHE A 8 -7.54 8.58 2.92
CA PHE A 8 -6.12 8.68 2.60
C PHE A 8 -6.02 9.07 1.13
N THR A 9 -6.35 10.32 0.82
CA THR A 9 -6.45 10.83 -0.56
C THR A 9 -5.12 11.30 -1.12
N ASP A 10 -4.07 11.33 -0.29
CA ASP A 10 -2.78 11.93 -0.64
C ASP A 10 -1.85 10.89 -1.29
N PHE A 11 -2.37 10.11 -2.23
CA PHE A 11 -1.52 9.24 -3.04
C PHE A 11 -0.68 10.09 -4.00
N GLN A 12 0.64 9.97 -3.91
CA GLN A 12 1.59 10.65 -4.78
C GLN A 12 2.58 9.64 -5.37
N CYS A 13 3.00 9.90 -6.60
CA CYS A 13 3.89 9.03 -7.35
C CYS A 13 4.84 9.89 -8.18
N GLN A 14 6.14 9.66 -8.05
CA GLN A 14 7.17 10.41 -8.76
C GLN A 14 8.30 9.48 -9.21
N LEU A 15 8.61 9.50 -10.50
CA LEU A 15 9.82 8.87 -11.03
C LEU A 15 10.97 9.88 -10.94
N VAL A 16 12.11 9.46 -10.41
CA VAL A 16 13.37 10.22 -10.43
C VAL A 16 14.23 9.66 -11.56
N PRO A 17 14.31 10.34 -12.73
CA PRO A 17 14.95 9.77 -13.91
C PRO A 17 16.45 9.53 -13.75
N GLU A 18 17.14 10.39 -12.99
CA GLU A 18 18.60 10.29 -12.77
C GLU A 18 18.99 9.04 -11.99
N GLU A 19 18.11 8.57 -11.10
CA GLU A 19 18.36 7.40 -10.24
C GLU A 19 17.58 6.16 -10.69
N ASN A 20 16.70 6.31 -11.70
CA ASN A 20 15.72 5.32 -12.10
C ASN A 20 15.00 4.70 -10.89
N ARG A 21 14.48 5.56 -9.99
CA ARG A 21 13.76 5.18 -8.78
C ARG A 21 12.34 5.72 -8.79
N LEU A 22 11.39 4.87 -8.43
CA LEU A 22 9.99 5.23 -8.25
C LEU A 22 9.71 5.54 -6.77
N TYR A 23 9.29 6.76 -6.50
CA TYR A 23 8.81 7.20 -5.19
C TYR A 23 7.29 7.08 -5.15
N LEU A 24 6.78 6.39 -4.13
CA LEU A 24 5.36 6.20 -3.88
C LEU A 24 5.07 6.66 -2.45
N HIS A 25 4.13 7.59 -2.30
CA HIS A 25 3.68 8.11 -1.01
C HIS A 25 2.17 7.94 -0.89
N HIS A 26 1.69 7.51 0.27
CA HIS A 26 0.26 7.42 0.55
C HIS A 26 -0.01 7.58 2.04
N GLY A 27 -0.42 8.78 2.46
CA GLY A 27 -0.69 9.04 3.88
C GLY A 27 0.58 8.86 4.74
N PRO A 28 0.63 7.91 5.69
CA PRO A 28 1.81 7.69 6.54
C PRO A 28 2.83 6.69 5.97
N ILE A 29 2.61 6.13 4.77
CA ILE A 29 3.49 5.11 4.17
C ILE A 29 4.22 5.64 2.94
N ASP A 30 5.48 5.25 2.82
CA ASP A 30 6.38 5.61 1.72
C ASP A 30 7.12 4.37 1.20
N ILE A 31 7.30 4.27 -0.11
CA ILE A 31 8.17 3.29 -0.76
C ILE A 31 9.05 3.98 -1.80
N ILE A 32 10.34 3.59 -1.82
CA ILE A 32 11.27 3.89 -2.90
C ILE A 32 11.59 2.56 -3.58
N ALA A 33 11.13 2.38 -4.81
CA ALA A 33 11.32 1.16 -5.59
C ALA A 33 12.35 1.38 -6.71
N HIS A 34 13.10 0.32 -7.01
CA HIS A 34 13.99 0.24 -8.16
C HIS A 34 13.77 -1.12 -8.83
N VAL A 35 13.85 -1.16 -10.16
CA VAL A 35 13.78 -2.38 -10.95
C VAL A 35 15.06 -2.49 -11.76
N ASP A 36 15.76 -3.60 -11.57
CA ASP A 36 16.85 -4.03 -12.44
C ASP A 36 16.26 -4.77 -13.65
N GLY A 37 16.26 -4.14 -14.83
CA GLY A 37 15.78 -4.80 -16.03
C GLY A 37 15.63 -3.89 -17.25
N PRO A 38 15.16 -4.47 -18.38
CA PRO A 38 14.81 -3.71 -19.58
C PRO A 38 13.80 -2.58 -19.29
N GLU A 39 13.85 -1.51 -20.09
CA GLU A 39 13.02 -0.31 -19.89
C GLU A 39 11.52 -0.61 -19.99
N ASP A 40 11.11 -1.48 -20.91
CA ASP A 40 9.72 -1.91 -21.09
C ASP A 40 9.18 -2.66 -19.86
N ILE A 41 9.98 -3.57 -19.30
CA ILE A 41 9.64 -4.30 -18.07
C ILE A 41 9.62 -3.35 -16.87
N THR A 42 10.60 -2.45 -16.78
CA THR A 42 10.69 -1.45 -15.70
C THR A 42 9.45 -0.57 -15.67
N ASN A 43 9.06 -0.02 -16.81
CA ASN A 43 7.86 0.83 -16.93
C ASN A 43 6.58 0.07 -16.58
N TYR A 44 6.45 -1.18 -17.04
CA TYR A 44 5.32 -2.04 -16.69
C TYR A 44 5.22 -2.28 -15.18
N LEU A 45 6.35 -2.63 -14.54
CA LEU A 45 6.39 -2.91 -13.10
C LEU A 45 6.14 -1.65 -12.26
N TYR A 46 6.61 -0.48 -12.68
CA TYR A 46 6.31 0.79 -12.03
C TYR A 46 4.82 1.14 -12.08
N GLU A 47 4.15 0.91 -13.22
CA GLU A 47 2.70 1.10 -13.31
C GLU A 47 1.92 0.09 -12.46
N CYS A 48 2.38 -1.15 -12.38
CA CYS A 48 1.81 -2.15 -11.46
C CYS A 48 1.97 -1.72 -9.99
N ALA A 49 3.16 -1.26 -9.59
CA ALA A 49 3.44 -0.79 -8.24
C ALA A 49 2.55 0.41 -7.88
N LYS A 50 2.43 1.40 -8.77
CA LYS A 50 1.56 2.57 -8.61
C LYS A 50 0.11 2.16 -8.37
N LYS A 51 -0.43 1.26 -9.20
CA LYS A 51 -1.81 0.76 -9.05
C LYS A 51 -2.01 0.06 -7.71
N ARG A 52 -1.08 -0.83 -7.31
CA ARG A 52 -1.21 -1.58 -6.06
C ARG A 52 -1.10 -0.68 -4.83
N PHE A 53 -0.16 0.26 -4.85
CA PHE A 53 0.10 1.14 -3.71
C PHE A 53 -1.04 2.12 -3.47
N SER A 54 -1.76 2.56 -4.51
CA SER A 54 -2.92 3.45 -4.37
C SER A 54 -4.11 2.88 -3.61
N THR A 55 -4.14 1.58 -3.30
CA THR A 55 -5.25 0.92 -2.59
C THR A 55 -4.82 0.15 -1.34
N VAL A 56 -3.51 -0.10 -1.17
CA VAL A 56 -3.00 -1.00 -0.13
C VAL A 56 -3.31 -0.47 1.27
N LEU A 57 -3.25 0.84 1.46
CA LEU A 57 -3.47 1.46 2.76
C LEU A 57 -4.94 1.36 3.19
N GLU A 58 -5.90 1.61 2.30
CA GLU A 58 -7.32 1.46 2.62
C GLU A 58 -7.66 0.01 2.95
N GLU A 59 -7.07 -0.94 2.22
CA GLU A 59 -7.24 -2.37 2.48
C GLU A 59 -6.71 -2.75 3.87
N LEU A 60 -5.48 -2.35 4.22
CA LEU A 60 -4.89 -2.59 5.54
C LEU A 60 -5.72 -1.96 6.66
N VAL A 61 -6.14 -0.71 6.47
CA VAL A 61 -6.88 0.03 7.50
C VAL A 61 -8.29 -0.51 7.69
N SER A 62 -8.90 -1.12 6.66
CA SER A 62 -10.22 -1.73 6.76
C SER A 62 -10.31 -2.83 7.82
N GLU A 63 -9.19 -3.49 8.13
CA GLU A 63 -9.11 -4.55 9.14
C GLU A 63 -8.50 -4.09 10.48
N LEU A 64 -7.99 -2.86 10.57
CA LEU A 64 -7.32 -2.38 11.79
C LEU A 64 -8.23 -2.40 13.02
N ASP A 65 -9.52 -2.10 12.88
CA ASP A 65 -10.45 -2.16 14.00
C ASP A 65 -10.62 -3.58 14.54
N PHE A 66 -10.61 -4.57 13.65
CA PHE A 66 -10.64 -5.98 14.01
C PHE A 66 -9.32 -6.41 14.68
N LEU A 67 -8.17 -6.04 14.10
CA LEU A 67 -6.84 -6.39 14.61
C LEU A 67 -6.52 -5.75 15.97
N LYS A 68 -7.20 -4.66 16.34
CA LYS A 68 -7.05 -4.00 17.66
C LYS A 68 -7.82 -4.69 18.78
N LEU A 69 -8.67 -5.68 18.49
CA LEU A 69 -9.42 -6.40 19.51
C LEU A 69 -8.48 -7.26 20.38
N PRO A 70 -8.79 -7.46 21.67
CA PRO A 70 -8.03 -8.36 22.52
C PRO A 70 -7.94 -9.77 21.96
N TRP A 71 -6.83 -10.44 22.28
CA TRP A 71 -6.64 -11.84 21.96
C TRP A 71 -7.64 -12.74 22.76
N SER A 72 -8.21 -13.77 22.15
CA SER A 72 -9.15 -14.77 22.67
C SER A 72 -8.96 -16.13 21.98
N GLU A 73 -9.05 -17.26 22.68
CA GLU A 73 -8.84 -18.61 22.10
C GLU A 73 -9.62 -18.90 20.80
N VAL A 74 -10.78 -18.30 20.60
CA VAL A 74 -11.52 -18.33 19.33
C VAL A 74 -11.14 -17.11 18.49
N HIS A 75 -10.16 -17.27 17.61
CA HIS A 75 -9.73 -16.21 16.70
C HIS A 75 -10.18 -16.46 15.26
N PRO A 76 -11.11 -15.64 14.72
CA PRO A 76 -11.31 -15.64 13.29
C PRO A 76 -10.04 -15.09 12.60
N GLU A 77 -9.62 -15.74 11.52
CA GLU A 77 -8.49 -15.28 10.73
C GLU A 77 -8.85 -14.00 9.96
N PRO A 78 -7.93 -13.02 9.82
CA PRO A 78 -8.11 -11.90 8.91
C PRO A 78 -8.47 -12.38 7.50
N GLN A 79 -9.42 -11.72 6.84
CA GLN A 79 -9.94 -12.13 5.53
C GLN A 79 -9.69 -11.08 4.43
N GLY A 80 -8.98 -10.00 4.76
CA GLY A 80 -8.70 -8.91 3.86
C GLY A 80 -7.78 -9.32 2.72
N LYS A 81 -7.81 -8.53 1.65
CA LYS A 81 -7.06 -8.76 0.40
C LYS A 81 -5.54 -8.82 0.57
N ILE A 82 -5.02 -8.41 1.73
CA ILE A 82 -3.59 -8.46 2.07
C ILE A 82 -3.24 -9.79 2.75
N CYS A 83 -4.19 -10.41 3.44
CA CYS A 83 -3.99 -11.62 4.23
C CYS A 83 -4.11 -12.92 3.41
N THR A 84 -4.54 -12.81 2.15
CA THR A 84 -4.66 -13.92 1.18
C THR A 84 -3.48 -13.98 0.24
#